data_AF-A0A1Y3ATF9-F1
#
_entry.id   AF-A0A1Y3ATF9-F1
#
_cell.length_a   1.000
_cell.length_b   1.000
_cell.length_c   1.000
_cell.angle_alpha   90.00
_cell.angle_beta   90.00
_cell.angle_gamma   90.00
#
_symmetry.space_group_name_H-M   'P 1'
#
loop_
_entity.id
_entity.type
_entity.pdbx_description
1 polymer ?
#
loop_
_entity_poly.entity_id
_entity_poly.type
_entity_poly.pdbx_seq_one_letter_code
_entity_poly.pdbx_strand_id
1 'polypeptide(L)'
;MNVTFLVQIALFIIMIGLAFIDTSEWPVVFFWITMIIAVLFNTVNGIFQSCIYGFVAKFPMKYINYVTFGFSFSGTIASIFLIVSLMLSPHPRTVALYYFSFATAFMILCYINEIFLLKNLFFRHYFYGSHHQKSSADNNSLQDTAINQTKSQVEIIIDQDNNKLTMKTFRLVWKKCWIQLLNTVLIYFSSFVVFPAIQAAIKPLDSIVEPKFFAPVFCFLFFNTFASIGNYVAEKLRKPKPAGLIYLVLIRFLFIPFFLFCNYIPDRRTWPVLIKSDYIYILGSASLAFSNGYTSSLAMMYAPKSVPQQYASLSGMMASAAVIIGIIIGVQCSMLFQALIS
;
A
#
# COMPACT_ATOMS: atom_id res chain seq x y z
N MET A 1 1.12 -11.74 12.19
CA MET A 1 1.38 -11.96 10.76
C MET A 1 1.03 -13.40 10.38
N ASN A 2 1.52 -14.43 11.07
CA ASN A 2 0.95 -15.80 10.96
C ASN A 2 -0.59 -15.90 10.93
N VAL A 3 -1.29 -15.28 11.90
CA VAL A 3 -2.77 -15.32 11.95
C VAL A 3 -3.41 -14.70 10.70
N THR A 4 -2.85 -13.62 10.16
CA THR A 4 -3.41 -12.96 8.97
C THR A 4 -3.29 -13.85 7.73
N PHE A 5 -2.17 -14.58 7.58
CA PHE A 5 -2.02 -15.57 6.50
C PHE A 5 -3.02 -16.72 6.62
N LEU A 6 -3.16 -17.31 7.81
CA LEU A 6 -4.08 -18.43 8.03
C LEU A 6 -5.53 -18.04 7.73
N VAL A 7 -5.95 -16.84 8.17
CA VAL A 7 -7.29 -16.33 7.87
C VAL A 7 -7.46 -16.07 6.37
N GLN A 8 -6.48 -15.45 5.70
CA GLN A 8 -6.55 -15.23 4.24
C GLN A 8 -6.62 -16.53 3.44
N ILE A 9 -5.84 -17.55 3.80
CA ILE A 9 -5.90 -18.88 3.17
C ILE A 9 -7.28 -19.52 3.37
N ALA A 10 -7.82 -19.48 4.59
CA ALA A 10 -9.16 -19.99 4.87
C ALA A 10 -10.24 -19.28 4.03
N LEU A 11 -10.17 -17.95 3.91
CA LEU A 11 -11.10 -17.16 3.09
C LEU A 11 -10.99 -17.53 1.60
N PHE A 12 -9.78 -17.75 1.06
CA PHE A 12 -9.64 -18.21 -0.32
C PHE A 12 -10.22 -19.60 -0.55
N ILE A 13 -10.02 -20.53 0.38
CA ILE A 13 -10.62 -21.88 0.29
C ILE A 13 -12.15 -21.79 0.28
N ILE A 14 -12.74 -20.93 1.11
CA ILE A 14 -14.19 -20.67 1.11
C ILE A 14 -14.63 -20.11 -0.26
N MET A 15 -13.89 -19.16 -0.83
CA MET A 15 -14.20 -18.60 -2.16
C MET A 15 -14.09 -19.63 -3.28
N ILE A 16 -13.12 -20.56 -3.22
CA ILE A 16 -13.03 -21.69 -4.16
C ILE A 16 -14.29 -22.55 -4.05
N GLY A 17 -14.68 -22.92 -2.82
CA GLY A 17 -15.90 -23.70 -2.58
C GLY A 17 -17.15 -23.02 -3.13
N LEU A 18 -17.31 -21.72 -2.85
CA LEU A 18 -18.42 -20.92 -3.37
C LEU A 18 -18.43 -20.83 -4.91
N ALA A 19 -17.26 -20.82 -5.56
CA ALA A 19 -17.17 -20.80 -7.02
C ALA A 19 -17.56 -22.12 -7.70
N PHE A 20 -17.55 -23.24 -6.97
CA PHE A 20 -18.02 -24.55 -7.45
C PHE A 20 -19.52 -24.75 -7.31
N ILE A 21 -20.16 -24.08 -6.34
CA ILE A 21 -21.59 -24.23 -6.07
C ILE A 21 -22.39 -23.48 -7.13
N ASP A 22 -23.45 -24.10 -7.64
CA ASP A 22 -24.39 -23.40 -8.50
C ASP A 22 -25.28 -22.47 -7.66
N THR A 23 -25.12 -21.17 -7.87
CA THR A 23 -25.81 -20.12 -7.11
C THR A 23 -26.91 -19.44 -7.92
N SER A 24 -27.30 -20.03 -9.05
CA SER A 24 -28.29 -19.47 -9.98
C SER A 24 -29.65 -19.21 -9.32
N GLU A 25 -30.03 -20.02 -8.32
CA GLU A 25 -31.31 -19.89 -7.61
C GLU A 25 -31.31 -18.83 -6.48
N TRP A 26 -30.14 -18.38 -6.04
CA TRP A 26 -29.99 -17.55 -4.83
C TRP A 26 -28.90 -16.47 -4.99
N PRO A 27 -28.96 -15.65 -6.05
CA PRO A 27 -27.91 -14.68 -6.38
C PRO A 27 -27.75 -13.58 -5.32
N VAL A 28 -28.84 -13.16 -4.67
CA VAL A 28 -28.82 -12.13 -3.62
C VAL A 28 -28.07 -12.61 -2.38
N VAL A 29 -28.26 -13.87 -2.00
CA VAL A 29 -27.57 -14.47 -0.85
C VAL A 29 -26.09 -14.64 -1.16
N PHE A 30 -25.77 -15.15 -2.36
CA PHE A 30 -24.39 -15.26 -2.83
C PHE A 30 -23.66 -13.91 -2.86
N PHE A 31 -24.35 -12.85 -3.30
CA PHE A 31 -23.82 -11.48 -3.28
C PHE A 31 -23.43 -11.05 -1.86
N TRP A 32 -24.33 -11.16 -0.88
CA TRP A 32 -24.04 -10.73 0.49
C TRP A 32 -22.94 -11.58 1.15
N ILE A 33 -22.92 -12.89 0.92
CA ILE A 33 -21.83 -13.76 1.39
C ILE A 33 -20.49 -13.28 0.81
N THR A 34 -20.43 -13.02 -0.50
CA THR A 34 -19.22 -12.54 -1.17
C THR A 34 -18.78 -11.18 -0.65
N MET A 35 -19.72 -10.27 -0.40
CA MET A 35 -19.42 -8.94 0.17
C MET A 35 -18.87 -9.05 1.61
N ILE A 36 -19.44 -9.89 2.46
CA ILE A 36 -18.93 -10.13 3.82
C ILE A 36 -17.50 -10.69 3.77
N ILE A 37 -17.26 -11.68 2.90
CA ILE A 37 -15.91 -12.24 2.71
C ILE A 37 -14.95 -11.15 2.22
N ALA A 38 -15.35 -10.31 1.27
CA ALA A 38 -14.52 -9.21 0.76
C ALA A 38 -14.17 -8.19 1.87
N VAL A 39 -15.11 -7.85 2.75
CA VAL A 39 -14.86 -6.97 3.91
C VAL A 39 -13.86 -7.62 4.87
N LEU A 40 -14.03 -8.89 5.19
CA LEU A 40 -13.09 -9.64 6.03
C LEU A 40 -11.69 -9.70 5.40
N PHE A 41 -11.63 -9.96 4.09
CA PHE A 41 -10.38 -10.04 3.33
C PHE A 41 -9.60 -8.72 3.38
N ASN A 42 -10.29 -7.60 3.16
CA ASN A 42 -9.71 -6.26 3.23
C ASN A 42 -9.29 -5.87 4.66
N THR A 43 -10.08 -6.27 5.67
CA THR A 43 -9.74 -6.03 7.08
C THR A 43 -8.45 -6.74 7.46
N VAL A 44 -8.34 -8.03 7.12
CA VAL A 44 -7.12 -8.82 7.39
C VAL A 44 -5.93 -8.28 6.60
N ASN A 45 -6.14 -7.85 5.35
CA ASN A 45 -5.09 -7.21 4.55
C ASN A 45 -4.60 -5.89 5.16
N GLY A 46 -5.50 -5.05 5.67
CA GLY A 46 -5.14 -3.80 6.36
C GLY A 46 -4.33 -4.05 7.65
N ILE A 47 -4.69 -5.09 8.42
CA ILE A 47 -3.92 -5.52 9.59
C ILE A 47 -2.54 -6.02 9.16
N PHE A 48 -2.48 -6.90 8.15
CA PHE A 48 -1.22 -7.42 7.61
C PHE A 48 -0.29 -6.29 7.15
N GLN A 49 -0.80 -5.36 6.35
CA GLN A 49 -0.07 -4.21 5.83
C GLN A 49 0.47 -3.32 6.98
N SER A 50 -0.36 -3.08 8.00
CA SER A 50 0.07 -2.31 9.17
C SER A 50 1.16 -3.02 9.95
N CYS A 51 1.00 -4.32 10.21
CA CYS A 51 2.00 -5.13 10.89
C CYS A 51 3.33 -5.17 10.14
N ILE A 52 3.32 -5.38 8.82
CA ILE A 52 4.56 -5.47 8.04
C ILE A 52 5.30 -4.12 8.05
N TYR A 53 4.60 -2.99 7.90
CA TYR A 53 5.25 -1.68 7.95
C TYR A 53 5.77 -1.32 9.35
N GLY A 54 5.04 -1.67 10.42
CA GLY A 54 5.56 -1.53 11.78
C GLY A 54 6.79 -2.42 12.03
N PHE A 55 6.78 -3.62 11.48
CA PHE A 55 7.89 -4.56 11.57
C PHE A 55 9.15 -4.07 10.82
N VAL A 56 9.02 -3.67 9.55
CA VAL A 56 10.18 -3.23 8.75
C VAL A 56 10.67 -1.83 9.11
N ALA A 57 9.87 -1.02 9.82
CA ALA A 57 10.26 0.31 10.26
C ALA A 57 11.51 0.35 11.14
N LYS A 58 11.79 -0.74 11.88
CA LYS A 58 13.00 -0.88 12.70
C LYS A 58 14.27 -1.08 11.87
N PHE A 59 14.15 -1.46 10.61
CA PHE A 59 15.25 -1.74 9.71
C PHE A 59 15.72 -0.48 8.96
N PRO A 60 16.88 -0.54 8.29
CA PRO A 60 17.31 0.50 7.36
C PRO A 60 16.26 0.77 6.26
N MET A 61 16.23 2.01 5.75
CA MET A 61 15.23 2.48 4.78
C MET A 61 15.05 1.56 3.56
N LYS A 62 16.13 0.90 3.09
CA LYS A 62 16.07 -0.05 1.97
C LYS A 62 15.05 -1.18 2.18
N TYR A 63 14.90 -1.69 3.41
CA TYR A 63 13.97 -2.78 3.71
C TYR A 63 12.51 -2.33 3.74
N ILE A 64 12.26 -1.08 4.18
CA ILE A 64 10.94 -0.46 4.07
C ILE A 64 10.55 -0.37 2.60
N ASN A 65 11.49 0.08 1.75
CA ASN A 65 11.25 0.18 0.31
C ASN A 65 11.02 -1.17 -0.37
N TYR A 66 11.73 -2.23 0.03
CA TYR A 66 11.48 -3.57 -0.54
C TYR A 66 10.06 -4.07 -0.27
N VAL A 67 9.48 -3.74 0.89
CA VAL A 67 8.06 -4.01 1.15
C VAL A 67 7.15 -3.20 0.23
N THR A 68 7.40 -1.90 0.09
CA THR A 68 6.61 -1.04 -0.81
C THR A 68 6.70 -1.48 -2.27
N PHE A 69 7.91 -1.81 -2.74
CA PHE A 69 8.15 -2.39 -4.06
C PHE A 69 7.38 -3.69 -4.25
N GLY A 70 7.40 -4.58 -3.25
CA GLY A 70 6.66 -5.84 -3.28
C GLY A 70 5.15 -5.64 -3.45
N PHE A 71 4.56 -4.65 -2.78
CA PHE A 71 3.13 -4.31 -2.95
C PHE A 71 2.80 -3.80 -4.35
N SER A 72 3.65 -3.00 -4.98
CA SER A 72 3.42 -2.57 -6.36
C SER A 72 3.68 -3.70 -7.35
N PHE A 73 4.69 -4.53 -7.09
CA PHE A 73 5.07 -5.62 -7.99
C PHE A 73 4.02 -6.75 -8.01
N SER A 74 3.38 -7.04 -6.87
CA SER A 74 2.27 -7.99 -6.85
C SER A 74 1.10 -7.55 -7.74
N GLY A 75 0.84 -6.24 -7.83
CA GLY A 75 -0.15 -5.68 -8.76
C GLY A 75 0.23 -5.90 -10.23
N THR A 76 1.53 -5.93 -10.55
CA THR A 76 2.01 -6.22 -11.92
C THR A 76 1.71 -7.68 -12.26
N ILE A 77 2.03 -8.61 -11.37
CA ILE A 77 1.69 -10.03 -11.52
C ILE A 77 0.17 -10.20 -11.68
N ALA A 78 -0.64 -9.55 -10.84
CA ALA A 78 -2.09 -9.60 -10.93
C ALA A 78 -2.63 -9.06 -12.26
N SER A 79 -2.04 -7.98 -12.79
CA SER A 79 -2.43 -7.39 -14.08
C SER A 79 -2.04 -8.27 -15.27
N ILE A 80 -0.89 -8.94 -15.21
CA ILE A 80 -0.49 -9.94 -16.21
C ILE A 80 -1.47 -11.11 -16.17
N PHE A 81 -1.81 -11.61 -14.98
CA PHE A 81 -2.83 -12.64 -14.80
C PHE A 81 -4.18 -12.21 -15.38
N LEU A 82 -4.58 -10.95 -15.20
CA LEU A 82 -5.77 -10.37 -15.82
C LEU A 82 -5.76 -10.49 -17.34
N ILE A 83 -4.69 -10.03 -17.97
CA ILE A 83 -4.56 -10.06 -19.43
C ILE A 83 -4.54 -11.52 -19.94
N VAL A 84 -3.77 -12.40 -19.30
CA VAL A 84 -3.70 -13.82 -19.64
C VAL A 84 -5.06 -14.49 -19.48
N SER A 85 -5.81 -14.19 -18.41
CA SER A 85 -7.13 -14.76 -18.16
C SER A 85 -8.15 -14.36 -19.23
N LEU A 86 -8.06 -13.13 -19.73
CA LEU A 86 -8.89 -12.65 -20.85
C LEU A 86 -8.55 -13.34 -22.18
N MET A 87 -7.32 -13.86 -22.32
CA MET A 87 -6.90 -14.62 -23.51
C MET A 87 -7.27 -16.10 -23.44
N LEU A 88 -7.24 -16.71 -22.25
CA LEU A 88 -7.31 -18.17 -22.08
C LEU A 88 -8.73 -18.75 -22.03
N SER A 89 -9.72 -18.03 -21.48
CA SER A 89 -11.05 -18.61 -21.32
C SER A 89 -12.18 -17.58 -21.40
N PRO A 90 -13.22 -17.84 -22.21
CA PRO A 90 -14.40 -16.98 -22.26
C PRO A 90 -15.34 -17.20 -21.07
N HIS A 91 -15.16 -18.24 -20.25
CA HIS A 91 -16.11 -18.58 -19.18
C HIS A 91 -15.67 -18.00 -17.80
N PRO A 92 -16.43 -17.06 -17.20
CA PRO A 92 -16.04 -16.39 -15.96
C PRO A 92 -15.83 -17.33 -14.76
N ARG A 93 -16.57 -18.45 -14.70
CA ARG A 93 -16.45 -19.44 -13.62
C ARG A 93 -15.07 -20.09 -13.62
N THR A 94 -14.61 -20.56 -14.77
CA THR A 94 -13.29 -21.20 -14.94
C THR A 94 -12.17 -20.22 -14.62
N VAL A 95 -12.32 -18.98 -15.06
CA VAL A 95 -11.37 -17.90 -14.75
C VAL A 95 -11.27 -17.69 -13.24
N ALA A 96 -12.39 -17.53 -12.53
CA ALA A 96 -12.40 -17.34 -11.08
C ALA A 96 -11.73 -18.49 -10.31
N LEU A 97 -11.95 -19.74 -10.74
CA LEU A 97 -11.30 -20.92 -10.17
C LEU A 97 -9.77 -20.88 -10.32
N TYR A 98 -9.27 -20.50 -11.49
CA TYR A 98 -7.82 -20.31 -11.69
C TYR A 98 -7.26 -19.20 -10.80
N TYR A 99 -7.98 -18.08 -10.66
CA TYR A 99 -7.55 -16.98 -9.78
C TYR A 99 -7.40 -17.41 -8.33
N PHE A 100 -8.44 -17.98 -7.74
CA PHE A 100 -8.41 -18.33 -6.33
C PHE A 100 -7.44 -19.49 -6.05
N SER A 101 -7.30 -20.44 -6.98
CA SER A 101 -6.36 -21.56 -6.84
C SER A 101 -4.90 -21.07 -6.87
N PHE A 102 -4.55 -20.22 -7.86
CA PHE A 102 -3.22 -19.62 -7.94
C PHE A 102 -2.92 -18.75 -6.73
N ALA A 103 -3.87 -17.90 -6.31
CA ALA A 103 -3.70 -17.05 -5.14
C ALA A 103 -3.48 -17.88 -3.86
N THR A 104 -4.21 -18.98 -3.67
CA THR A 104 -4.04 -19.89 -2.52
C THR A 104 -2.65 -20.51 -2.51
N ALA A 105 -2.18 -21.05 -3.64
CA ALA A 105 -0.84 -21.64 -3.74
C ALA A 105 0.27 -20.61 -3.47
N PHE A 106 0.13 -19.41 -4.03
CA PHE A 106 1.08 -18.31 -3.81
C PHE A 106 1.09 -17.85 -2.34
N MET A 107 -0.08 -17.79 -1.69
CA MET A 107 -0.18 -17.43 -0.27
C MET A 107 0.47 -18.49 0.65
N ILE A 108 0.32 -19.78 0.35
CA ILE A 108 1.01 -20.85 1.08
C ILE A 108 2.53 -20.69 0.94
N LEU A 109 3.03 -20.39 -0.26
CA LEU A 109 4.45 -20.10 -0.48
C LEU A 109 4.92 -18.88 0.32
N CYS A 110 4.13 -17.79 0.37
CA CYS A 110 4.44 -16.62 1.20
C CYS A 110 4.50 -16.97 2.70
N TYR A 111 3.57 -17.79 3.20
CA TYR A 111 3.53 -18.21 4.59
C TYR A 111 4.76 -19.06 4.97
N ILE A 112 5.17 -19.99 4.09
CA ILE A 112 6.39 -20.78 4.28
C ILE A 112 7.62 -19.86 4.36
N ASN A 113 7.72 -18.88 3.45
CA ASN A 113 8.81 -17.90 3.46
C ASN A 113 8.86 -17.04 4.74
N GLU A 114 7.71 -16.67 5.31
CA GLU A 114 7.66 -15.97 6.61
C GLU A 114 8.28 -16.82 7.73
N ILE A 115 7.96 -18.12 7.79
CA ILE A 115 8.51 -19.02 8.81
C ILE A 115 10.04 -19.08 8.70
N PHE A 116 10.58 -19.17 7.48
CA PHE A 116 12.02 -19.14 7.25
C PHE A 116 12.65 -17.78 7.64
N LEU A 117 11.99 -16.67 7.32
CA LEU A 117 12.46 -15.33 7.68
C LEU A 117 12.58 -15.16 9.20
N LEU A 118 11.58 -15.62 9.96
CA LEU A 118 11.56 -15.51 11.43
C LEU A 118 12.67 -16.34 12.09
N LYS A 119 13.19 -17.38 11.42
CA LYS A 119 14.31 -18.20 11.89
C LYS A 119 15.69 -17.62 11.53
N ASN A 120 15.76 -16.61 10.67
CA ASN A 120 17.04 -16.06 10.18
C ASN A 120 17.80 -15.28 11.28
N LEU A 121 19.12 -15.49 11.36
CA LEU A 121 19.99 -14.83 12.34
C LEU A 121 20.10 -13.31 12.11
N PHE A 122 20.18 -12.85 10.86
CA PHE A 122 20.19 -11.43 10.53
C PHE A 122 18.91 -10.74 11.02
N PHE A 123 17.79 -11.44 10.87
CA PHE A 123 16.50 -11.00 11.36
C PHE A 123 16.51 -10.88 12.90
N ARG A 124 17.00 -11.90 13.64
CA ARG A 124 17.11 -11.83 15.10
C ARG A 124 18.03 -10.69 15.56
N HIS A 125 19.11 -10.40 14.85
CA HIS A 125 20.04 -9.32 15.22
C HIS A 125 19.36 -7.94 15.20
N TYR A 126 18.65 -7.57 14.13
CA TYR A 126 17.96 -6.28 14.07
C TYR A 126 16.73 -6.20 14.99
N PHE A 127 16.05 -7.33 15.21
CA PHE A 127 14.82 -7.35 16.01
C PHE A 127 15.09 -7.42 17.52
N TYR A 128 16.05 -8.24 17.97
CA TYR A 128 16.40 -8.44 19.38
C TYR A 128 17.65 -7.64 19.81
N GLY A 129 18.58 -7.34 18.90
CA GLY A 129 19.80 -6.55 19.22
C GLY A 129 19.52 -5.12 19.65
N SER A 130 18.34 -4.57 19.29
CA SER A 130 17.89 -3.27 19.76
C SER A 130 17.59 -3.22 21.28
N HIS A 131 17.42 -4.38 21.94
CA HIS A 131 17.33 -4.47 23.40
C HIS A 131 18.71 -4.64 24.07
N HIS A 132 19.63 -5.38 23.45
CA HIS A 132 20.96 -5.65 24.04
C HIS A 132 21.93 -4.46 23.97
N GLN A 133 21.86 -3.63 22.94
CA GLN A 133 22.79 -2.50 22.80
C GLN A 133 22.53 -1.38 23.83
N LYS A 134 21.33 -1.30 24.41
CA LYS A 134 21.05 -0.42 25.57
C LYS A 134 21.53 -1.04 26.88
N SER A 135 21.31 -2.34 27.08
CA SER A 135 21.71 -3.02 28.33
C SER A 135 23.23 -3.13 28.50
N SER A 136 24.02 -3.16 27.42
CA SER A 136 25.48 -3.22 27.50
C SER A 136 26.17 -1.84 27.53
N ALA A 137 25.48 -0.76 27.16
CA ALA A 137 26.02 0.60 27.23
C ALA A 137 25.81 1.23 28.62
N ASP A 138 24.72 0.89 29.33
CA ASP A 138 24.45 1.36 30.70
C ASP A 138 25.31 0.64 31.77
N ASN A 139 25.82 -0.57 31.48
CA ASN A 139 26.63 -1.33 32.44
C ASN A 139 28.09 -0.85 32.56
N ASN A 140 28.58 -0.05 31.62
CA ASN A 140 29.96 0.44 31.61
C ASN A 140 30.15 1.86 32.19
N SER A 141 29.09 2.48 32.71
CA SER A 141 29.14 3.81 33.36
C SER A 141 28.76 3.78 34.85
N LEU A 142 28.79 2.59 35.48
CA LEU A 142 28.46 2.37 36.91
C LEU A 142 29.66 2.57 37.84
N GLN A 143 30.51 3.56 37.56
CA GLN A 143 31.61 3.92 38.44
C GLN A 143 31.78 5.44 38.42
N ASP A 144 30.81 6.17 38.97
CA ASP A 144 31.04 7.47 39.61
C ASP A 144 29.82 7.86 40.48
N THR A 145 29.98 7.51 41.74
CA THR A 145 29.00 7.44 42.82
C THR A 145 28.82 8.81 43.48
N ALA A 146 27.86 9.64 43.04
CA ALA A 146 27.43 10.84 43.80
C ALA A 146 26.07 11.46 43.41
N ILE A 147 25.46 11.09 42.28
CA ILE A 147 24.19 11.70 41.79
C ILE A 147 22.99 10.77 42.09
N ASN A 148 22.97 10.15 43.26
CA ASN A 148 21.99 9.09 43.58
C ASN A 148 20.73 9.58 44.30
N GLN A 149 20.63 10.87 44.67
CA GLN A 149 19.41 11.37 45.35
C GLN A 149 18.38 12.02 44.42
N THR A 150 18.80 12.56 43.26
CA THR A 150 17.86 13.12 42.27
C THR A 150 17.37 12.07 41.25
N LYS A 151 18.16 11.00 41.02
CA LYS A 151 17.83 9.93 40.09
C LYS A 151 16.67 9.05 40.56
N SER A 152 16.51 8.83 41.87
CA SER A 152 15.45 7.97 42.41
C SER A 152 14.03 8.49 42.14
N GLN A 153 13.79 9.79 41.94
CA GLN A 153 12.47 10.29 41.53
C GLN A 153 12.23 10.22 40.01
N VAL A 154 13.29 10.17 39.20
CA VAL A 154 13.18 10.09 37.74
C VAL A 154 13.12 8.64 37.26
N GLU A 155 13.83 7.72 37.92
CA GLU A 155 13.78 6.28 37.60
C GLU A 155 12.43 5.63 37.94
N ILE A 156 11.73 6.09 39.00
CA ILE A 156 10.37 5.61 39.31
C ILE A 156 9.36 5.99 38.21
N ILE A 157 9.59 7.08 37.46
CA ILE A 157 8.74 7.47 36.31
C ILE A 157 9.09 6.64 35.06
N ILE A 158 10.34 6.19 34.92
CA ILE A 158 10.82 5.54 33.70
C ILE A 158 10.60 4.02 33.74
N ASP A 159 10.55 3.40 34.92
CA ASP A 159 10.45 1.93 35.05
C ASP A 159 9.00 1.40 35.18
N GLN A 160 8.00 2.27 35.36
CA GLN A 160 6.58 1.88 35.33
C GLN A 160 5.93 1.91 33.93
N ASP A 161 6.61 2.42 32.90
CA ASP A 161 6.02 2.69 31.57
C ASP A 161 6.37 1.60 30.51
N ASN A 162 6.84 0.44 30.97
CA ASN A 162 6.91 -0.76 30.15
C ASN A 162 5.46 -1.23 29.86
N ASN A 163 5.01 -0.94 28.64
CA ASN A 163 3.86 -1.54 27.93
C ASN A 163 2.48 -0.85 27.94
N LYS A 164 2.32 0.42 28.33
CA LYS A 164 1.11 1.18 27.96
C LYS A 164 1.39 2.10 26.78
N LEU A 165 0.84 1.74 25.62
CA LEU A 165 0.67 2.62 24.46
C LEU A 165 -0.23 3.80 24.87
N THR A 166 0.34 4.77 25.57
CA THR A 166 -0.41 5.90 26.11
C THR A 166 -0.77 6.86 24.97
N MET A 167 -1.96 7.47 25.02
CA MET A 167 -2.40 8.48 24.04
C MET A 167 -1.37 9.61 23.86
N LYS A 168 -0.59 9.91 24.91
CA LYS A 168 0.56 10.82 24.88
C LYS A 168 1.65 10.37 23.90
N THR A 169 2.02 9.08 23.93
CA THR A 169 3.00 8.48 23.01
C THR A 169 2.51 8.53 21.58
N PHE A 170 1.25 8.17 21.34
CA PHE A 170 0.64 8.25 20.00
C PHE A 170 0.70 9.69 19.46
N ARG A 171 0.31 10.68 20.27
CA ARG A 171 0.34 12.10 19.89
C ARG A 171 1.76 12.59 19.61
N LEU A 172 2.75 12.15 20.38
CA LEU A 172 4.15 12.50 20.16
C LEU A 172 4.66 11.96 18.82
N VAL A 173 4.39 10.68 18.54
CA VAL A 173 4.80 10.04 17.28
C VAL A 173 4.12 10.71 16.10
N TRP A 174 2.80 10.93 16.17
CA TRP A 174 2.05 11.68 15.16
C TRP A 174 2.71 13.03 14.87
N LYS A 175 2.94 13.86 15.89
CA LYS A 175 3.54 15.19 15.72
C LYS A 175 4.93 15.17 15.08
N LYS A 176 5.69 14.08 15.20
CA LYS A 176 7.01 13.97 14.60
C LYS A 176 6.98 13.53 13.14
N CYS A 177 6.05 12.65 12.75
CA CYS A 177 5.97 12.14 11.37
C CYS A 177 4.81 12.71 10.54
N TRP A 178 3.99 13.61 11.09
CA TRP A 178 2.74 14.08 10.45
C TRP A 178 2.91 14.60 9.01
N ILE A 179 4.02 15.29 8.69
CA ILE A 179 4.28 15.78 7.32
C ILE A 179 4.41 14.59 6.36
N GLN A 180 5.07 13.52 6.77
CA GLN A 180 5.21 12.33 5.94
C GLN A 180 3.91 11.54 5.86
N LEU A 181 3.13 11.50 6.94
CA LEU A 181 1.77 10.93 6.90
C LEU A 181 0.86 11.71 5.94
N LEU A 182 0.91 13.04 5.98
CA LEU A 182 0.17 13.90 5.06
C LEU A 182 0.62 13.69 3.62
N ASN A 183 1.93 13.65 3.35
CA ASN A 183 2.47 13.29 2.03
C ASN A 183 1.86 11.97 1.55
N THR A 184 1.87 10.92 2.38
CA THR A 184 1.27 9.63 2.04
C THR A 184 -0.22 9.77 1.70
N VAL A 185 -1.02 10.45 2.53
CA VAL A 185 -2.45 10.67 2.23
C VAL A 185 -2.63 11.37 0.88
N LEU A 186 -1.90 12.44 0.62
CA LEU A 186 -2.02 13.23 -0.61
C LEU A 186 -1.53 12.48 -1.86
N ILE A 187 -0.49 11.65 -1.74
CA ILE A 187 0.00 10.78 -2.83
C ILE A 187 -1.10 9.81 -3.24
N TYR A 188 -1.64 9.07 -2.27
CA TYR A 188 -2.67 8.07 -2.55
C TYR A 188 -4.00 8.73 -2.95
N PHE A 189 -4.36 9.88 -2.38
CA PHE A 189 -5.51 10.66 -2.82
C PHE A 189 -5.39 11.05 -4.29
N SER A 190 -4.30 11.75 -4.68
CA SER A 190 -4.11 12.23 -6.06
C SER A 190 -4.11 11.09 -7.08
N SER A 191 -3.61 9.91 -6.71
CA SER A 191 -3.66 8.71 -7.55
C SER A 191 -5.06 8.10 -7.64
N PHE A 192 -5.71 7.86 -6.50
CA PHE A 192 -6.95 7.07 -6.43
C PHE A 192 -8.24 7.85 -6.69
N VAL A 193 -8.16 9.19 -6.79
CA VAL A 193 -9.21 10.00 -7.43
C VAL A 193 -9.36 9.62 -8.91
N VAL A 194 -8.29 9.17 -9.55
CA VAL A 194 -8.24 8.94 -10.99
C VAL A 194 -8.15 7.45 -11.33
N PHE A 195 -7.24 6.72 -10.67
CA PHE A 195 -7.03 5.28 -10.85
C PHE A 195 -7.85 4.46 -9.84
N PRO A 196 -8.56 3.39 -10.25
CA PRO A 196 -8.80 2.98 -11.63
C PRO A 196 -10.05 3.62 -12.24
N ALA A 197 -10.94 4.22 -11.45
CA ALA A 197 -12.32 4.50 -11.83
C ALA A 197 -12.46 5.44 -13.05
N ILE A 198 -11.64 6.50 -13.14
CA ILE A 198 -11.65 7.41 -14.30
C ILE A 198 -10.81 6.82 -15.43
N GLN A 199 -9.61 6.31 -15.15
CA GLN A 199 -8.72 5.78 -16.20
C GLN A 199 -9.29 4.57 -16.94
N ALA A 200 -9.93 3.62 -16.23
CA ALA A 200 -10.49 2.42 -16.84
C ALA A 200 -11.70 2.72 -17.75
N ALA A 201 -12.33 3.89 -17.59
CA ALA A 201 -13.45 4.34 -18.39
C ALA A 201 -13.04 5.23 -19.59
N ILE A 202 -11.74 5.56 -19.73
CA ILE A 202 -11.22 6.22 -20.93
C ILE A 202 -11.27 5.24 -22.10
N LYS A 203 -11.89 5.68 -23.21
CA LYS A 203 -12.01 4.88 -24.43
C LYS A 203 -10.85 5.16 -25.38
N PRO A 204 -10.31 4.13 -26.05
CA PRO A 204 -9.29 4.32 -27.08
C PRO A 204 -9.86 5.18 -28.21
N LEU A 205 -9.04 6.09 -28.72
CA LEU A 205 -9.27 6.85 -29.94
C LEU A 205 -8.55 6.21 -31.13
N ASP A 206 -7.38 5.63 -30.85
CA ASP A 206 -6.49 5.01 -31.81
C ASP A 206 -6.64 3.47 -31.74
N SER A 207 -6.48 2.78 -32.87
CA SER A 207 -6.54 1.30 -32.92
C SER A 207 -5.22 0.64 -32.50
N ILE A 208 -4.63 1.08 -31.39
CA ILE A 208 -3.34 0.56 -30.86
C ILE A 208 -3.49 -0.89 -30.38
N VAL A 209 -4.64 -1.20 -29.81
CA VAL A 209 -4.97 -2.49 -29.20
C VAL A 209 -6.49 -2.70 -29.24
N GLU A 210 -6.95 -3.95 -29.25
CA GLU A 210 -8.38 -4.23 -29.12
C GLU A 210 -8.98 -3.53 -27.87
N PRO A 211 -10.17 -2.93 -27.97
CA PRO A 211 -10.77 -2.15 -26.88
C PRO A 211 -10.86 -2.89 -25.53
N LYS A 212 -11.04 -4.21 -25.56
CA LYS A 212 -11.11 -5.06 -24.36
C LYS A 212 -9.81 -5.11 -23.55
N PHE A 213 -8.66 -4.87 -24.20
CA PHE A 213 -7.34 -4.89 -23.55
C PHE A 213 -6.83 -3.48 -23.21
N PHE A 214 -7.46 -2.41 -23.70
CA PHE A 214 -6.99 -1.04 -23.47
C PHE A 214 -6.86 -0.70 -21.97
N ALA A 215 -7.91 -0.95 -21.17
CA ALA A 215 -7.86 -0.73 -19.73
C ALA A 215 -6.95 -1.76 -18.99
N PRO A 216 -7.05 -3.09 -19.24
CA PRO A 216 -6.10 -4.05 -18.67
C PRO A 216 -4.62 -3.69 -18.87
N VAL A 217 -4.25 -3.20 -20.06
CA VAL A 217 -2.87 -2.83 -20.39
C VAL A 217 -2.53 -1.44 -19.86
N PHE A 218 -3.18 -0.39 -20.38
CA PHE A 218 -2.74 0.99 -20.17
C PHE A 218 -3.26 1.64 -18.88
N CYS A 219 -4.21 1.02 -18.19
CA CYS A 219 -4.60 1.41 -16.83
C CYS A 219 -3.93 0.47 -15.82
N PHE A 220 -4.30 -0.82 -15.78
CA PHE A 220 -3.87 -1.72 -14.69
C PHE A 220 -2.40 -2.15 -14.79
N LEU A 221 -1.97 -2.71 -15.92
CA LEU A 221 -0.59 -3.17 -16.07
C LEU A 221 0.39 -1.99 -15.99
N PHE A 222 0.09 -0.88 -16.67
CA PHE A 222 0.90 0.33 -16.62
C PHE A 222 1.00 0.90 -15.21
N PHE A 223 -0.13 1.05 -14.50
CA PHE A 223 -0.09 1.60 -13.13
C PHE A 223 0.80 0.78 -12.21
N ASN A 224 0.63 -0.54 -12.22
CA ASN A 224 1.39 -1.40 -11.34
C ASN A 224 2.87 -1.51 -11.75
N THR A 225 3.17 -1.66 -13.04
CA THR A 225 4.55 -1.82 -13.54
C THR A 225 5.37 -0.55 -13.31
N PHE A 226 4.84 0.60 -13.71
CA PHE A 226 5.57 1.86 -13.55
C PHE A 226 5.64 2.29 -12.08
N ALA A 227 4.65 1.96 -11.24
CA ALA A 227 4.79 2.13 -9.79
C ALA A 227 5.95 1.30 -9.23
N SER A 228 6.08 0.02 -9.61
CA SER A 228 7.24 -0.81 -9.21
C SER A 228 8.57 -0.22 -9.68
N ILE A 229 8.65 0.27 -10.92
CA ILE A 229 9.84 0.96 -11.43
C ILE A 229 10.13 2.21 -10.58
N GLY A 230 9.10 3.00 -10.25
CA GLY A 230 9.22 4.16 -9.36
C GLY A 230 9.76 3.80 -7.98
N ASN A 231 9.27 2.71 -7.37
CA ASN A 231 9.78 2.24 -6.08
C ASN A 231 11.26 1.81 -6.17
N TYR A 232 11.64 1.14 -7.25
CA TYR A 232 13.03 0.74 -7.48
C TYR A 232 13.94 1.97 -7.63
N VAL A 233 13.52 2.96 -8.42
CA VAL A 233 14.29 4.20 -8.61
C VAL A 233 14.40 4.98 -7.29
N ALA A 234 13.36 5.03 -6.46
CA ALA A 234 13.41 5.69 -5.15
C ALA A 234 14.41 5.05 -4.17
N GLU A 235 14.70 3.74 -4.31
CA GLU A 235 15.73 3.06 -3.53
C GLU A 235 17.12 3.64 -3.82
N LYS A 236 17.41 3.80 -5.12
CA LYS A 236 18.69 4.27 -5.68
C LYS A 236 18.85 5.78 -5.54
N LEU A 237 17.78 6.52 -5.85
CA LEU A 237 17.74 7.97 -5.86
C LEU A 237 16.77 8.47 -4.78
N ARG A 238 17.31 8.77 -3.60
CA ARG A 238 16.53 9.27 -2.46
C ARG A 238 16.43 10.79 -2.46
N LYS A 239 15.87 11.35 -3.53
CA LYS A 239 15.65 12.80 -3.69
C LYS A 239 14.18 13.10 -4.00
N PRO A 240 13.61 14.20 -3.50
CA PRO A 240 14.17 15.20 -2.60
C PRO A 240 14.30 14.67 -1.17
N LYS A 241 15.00 15.42 -0.31
CA LYS A 241 15.03 15.17 1.14
C LYS A 241 13.61 15.29 1.74
N PRO A 242 13.35 14.78 2.95
CA PRO A 242 12.01 14.75 3.55
C PRO A 242 11.22 16.07 3.53
N ALA A 243 11.90 17.21 3.68
CA ALA A 243 11.27 18.53 3.65
C ALA A 243 10.80 18.96 2.25
N GLY A 244 11.44 18.45 1.19
CA GLY A 244 11.11 18.79 -0.19
C GLY A 244 10.09 17.85 -0.84
N LEU A 245 9.76 16.72 -0.20
CA LEU A 245 8.85 15.72 -0.77
C LEU A 245 7.47 16.30 -1.08
N ILE A 246 6.97 17.21 -0.24
CA ILE A 246 5.66 17.84 -0.40
C ILE A 246 5.51 18.54 -1.76
N TYR A 247 6.56 19.15 -2.31
CA TYR A 247 6.48 19.83 -3.61
C TYR A 247 6.24 18.84 -4.75
N LEU A 248 6.91 17.67 -4.72
CA LEU A 248 6.62 16.61 -5.69
C LEU A 248 5.21 16.07 -5.52
N VAL A 249 4.72 15.96 -4.29
CA VAL A 249 3.37 15.50 -3.99
C VAL A 249 2.32 16.47 -4.51
N LEU A 250 2.51 17.78 -4.34
CA LEU A 250 1.58 18.81 -4.82
C LEU A 250 1.51 18.85 -6.35
N ILE A 251 2.63 18.68 -7.06
CA ILE A 251 2.64 18.60 -8.53
C ILE A 251 1.77 17.46 -9.05
N ARG A 252 1.61 16.35 -8.31
CA ARG A 252 0.77 15.22 -8.71
C ARG A 252 -0.69 15.61 -8.92
N PHE A 253 -1.17 16.66 -8.26
CA PHE A 253 -2.56 17.10 -8.41
C PHE A 253 -2.87 17.58 -9.83
N LEU A 254 -1.86 17.92 -10.64
CA LEU A 254 -2.02 18.23 -12.06
C LEU A 254 -2.48 17.02 -12.89
N PHE A 255 -2.27 15.78 -12.41
CA PHE A 255 -2.79 14.60 -13.06
C PHE A 255 -4.33 14.56 -13.03
N ILE A 256 -4.97 15.11 -12.00
CA ILE A 256 -6.44 15.11 -11.89
C ILE A 256 -7.08 15.80 -13.10
N PRO A 257 -6.88 17.11 -13.35
CA PRO A 257 -7.47 17.75 -14.52
C PRO A 257 -6.99 17.13 -15.83
N PHE A 258 -5.72 16.68 -15.92
CA PHE A 258 -5.20 16.00 -17.11
C PHE A 258 -6.07 14.80 -17.52
N PHE A 259 -6.38 13.89 -16.58
CA PHE A 259 -7.20 12.72 -16.89
C PHE A 259 -8.69 13.03 -17.06
N LEU A 260 -9.22 14.06 -16.38
CA LEU A 260 -10.60 14.53 -16.61
C LEU A 260 -10.80 15.06 -18.05
N PHE A 261 -9.76 15.64 -18.65
CA PHE A 261 -9.80 16.14 -20.03
C PHE A 261 -9.44 15.09 -21.11
N CYS A 262 -9.10 13.85 -20.72
CA CYS A 262 -8.97 12.72 -21.63
C CYS A 262 -10.33 12.26 -22.20
N ASN A 263 -10.29 11.27 -23.10
CA ASN A 263 -11.47 10.65 -23.72
C ASN A 263 -12.26 9.74 -22.76
N TYR A 264 -12.59 10.27 -21.58
CA TYR A 264 -13.52 9.69 -20.61
C TYR A 264 -14.96 9.92 -21.09
N ILE A 265 -15.76 8.88 -21.29
CA ILE A 265 -17.14 9.02 -21.82
C ILE A 265 -18.15 8.64 -20.73
N PRO A 266 -18.61 9.60 -19.91
CA PRO A 266 -19.77 9.40 -19.04
C PRO A 266 -21.08 9.39 -19.85
N ASP A 267 -22.19 8.96 -19.22
CA ASP A 267 -23.51 8.82 -19.88
C ASP A 267 -24.02 10.12 -20.51
N ARG A 268 -23.70 11.26 -19.90
CA ARG A 268 -23.84 12.61 -20.45
C ARG A 268 -22.51 13.30 -20.17
N ARG A 269 -21.96 14.09 -21.10
CA ARG A 269 -20.67 14.78 -20.88
C ARG A 269 -20.87 16.27 -21.05
N THR A 270 -20.51 17.05 -20.03
CA THR A 270 -20.59 18.52 -20.04
C THR A 270 -19.26 19.18 -20.43
N TRP A 271 -18.12 18.57 -20.09
CA TRP A 271 -16.79 19.17 -20.34
C TRP A 271 -16.20 18.75 -21.69
N PRO A 272 -15.39 19.58 -22.36
CA PRO A 272 -14.77 19.21 -23.64
C PRO A 272 -13.67 18.14 -23.48
N VAL A 273 -13.42 17.36 -24.53
CA VAL A 273 -12.22 16.49 -24.65
C VAL A 273 -11.07 17.33 -25.19
N LEU A 274 -10.05 17.60 -24.37
CA LEU A 274 -8.86 18.35 -24.80
C LEU A 274 -7.73 17.41 -25.24
N ILE A 275 -7.58 16.26 -24.59
CA ILE A 275 -6.55 15.27 -24.92
C ILE A 275 -7.15 14.22 -25.87
N LYS A 276 -6.82 14.35 -27.15
CA LYS A 276 -7.36 13.52 -28.25
C LYS A 276 -6.32 12.54 -28.84
N SER A 277 -5.38 12.06 -28.02
CA SER A 277 -4.36 11.10 -28.46
C SER A 277 -4.13 10.05 -27.38
N ASP A 278 -4.19 8.78 -27.77
CA ASP A 278 -3.98 7.68 -26.84
C ASP A 278 -2.53 7.63 -26.35
N TYR A 279 -1.56 8.04 -27.19
CA TYR A 279 -0.15 8.13 -26.80
C TYR A 279 0.08 9.11 -25.64
N ILE A 280 -0.60 10.26 -25.65
CA ILE A 280 -0.52 11.25 -24.56
C ILE A 280 -1.13 10.67 -23.28
N TYR A 281 -2.27 9.99 -23.38
CA TYR A 281 -2.88 9.27 -22.25
C TYR A 281 -1.93 8.21 -21.68
N ILE A 282 -1.31 7.38 -22.53
CA ILE A 282 -0.38 6.32 -22.14
C ILE A 282 0.83 6.91 -21.39
N LEU A 283 1.41 8.00 -21.91
CA LEU A 283 2.52 8.71 -21.26
C LEU A 283 2.10 9.27 -19.89
N GLY A 284 0.91 9.87 -19.81
CA GLY A 284 0.33 10.36 -18.56
C GLY A 284 0.10 9.24 -17.54
N SER A 285 -0.41 8.09 -17.98
CA SER A 285 -0.64 6.90 -17.15
C SER A 285 0.68 6.38 -16.56
N ALA A 286 1.70 6.19 -17.40
CA ALA A 286 3.04 5.80 -16.96
C ALA A 286 3.64 6.81 -15.98
N SER A 287 3.46 8.11 -16.22
CA SER A 287 3.99 9.19 -15.38
C SER A 287 3.30 9.26 -14.01
N LEU A 288 1.97 9.13 -13.96
CA LEU A 288 1.19 9.07 -12.72
C LEU A 288 1.64 7.88 -11.86
N ALA A 289 1.79 6.72 -12.50
CA ALA A 289 2.18 5.47 -11.89
C ALA A 289 3.61 5.51 -11.35
N PHE A 290 4.57 5.93 -12.18
CA PHE A 290 5.97 6.07 -11.78
C PHE A 290 6.12 7.03 -10.60
N SER A 291 5.50 8.21 -10.71
CA SER A 291 5.56 9.19 -9.62
C SER A 291 4.87 8.66 -8.36
N ASN A 292 3.81 7.83 -8.47
CA ASN A 292 3.13 7.24 -7.31
C ASN A 292 4.08 6.30 -6.57
N GLY A 293 4.71 5.36 -7.28
CA GLY A 293 5.70 4.46 -6.71
C GLY A 293 6.89 5.22 -6.10
N TYR A 294 7.44 6.18 -6.84
CA TYR A 294 8.60 6.95 -6.39
C TYR A 294 8.33 7.74 -5.10
N THR A 295 7.27 8.54 -5.08
CA THR A 295 6.93 9.40 -3.93
C THR A 295 6.43 8.60 -2.73
N SER A 296 5.63 7.53 -2.94
CA SER A 296 5.16 6.67 -1.85
C SER A 296 6.32 5.95 -1.16
N SER A 297 7.27 5.42 -1.93
CA SER A 297 8.52 4.85 -1.41
C SER A 297 9.28 5.82 -0.51
N LEU A 298 9.47 7.06 -0.95
CA LEU A 298 10.13 8.08 -0.14
C LEU A 298 9.34 8.40 1.13
N ALA A 299 8.03 8.62 1.03
CA ALA A 299 7.18 8.92 2.19
C ALA A 299 7.22 7.79 3.24
N MET A 300 7.09 6.53 2.79
CA MET A 300 7.12 5.36 3.66
C MET A 300 8.50 5.13 4.30
N MET A 301 9.59 5.40 3.57
CA MET A 301 10.95 5.37 4.14
C MET A 301 11.18 6.49 5.17
N TYR A 302 10.66 7.68 4.92
CA TYR A 302 10.91 8.86 5.75
C TYR A 302 10.10 8.86 7.05
N ALA A 303 8.85 8.38 7.05
CA ALA A 303 7.99 8.45 8.24
C ALA A 303 8.63 7.79 9.48
N PRO A 304 9.09 6.53 9.46
CA PRO A 304 9.74 5.91 10.62
C PRO A 304 11.09 6.52 11.00
N LYS A 305 11.74 7.25 10.09
CA LYS A 305 13.02 7.94 10.34
C LYS A 305 12.83 9.33 10.91
N SER A 306 11.60 9.85 10.92
CA SER A 306 11.26 11.10 11.63
C SER A 306 11.10 10.90 13.14
N VAL A 307 11.15 9.66 13.64
CA VAL A 307 10.97 9.32 15.06
C VAL A 307 12.17 8.54 15.61
N PRO A 308 12.41 8.59 16.95
CA PRO A 308 13.35 7.69 17.60
C PRO A 308 13.05 6.23 17.31
N GLN A 309 14.09 5.38 17.23
CA GLN A 309 13.98 3.97 16.83
C GLN A 309 12.97 3.17 17.68
N GLN A 310 12.84 3.50 18.97
CA GLN A 310 11.86 2.87 19.87
C GLN A 310 10.40 3.06 19.42
N TYR A 311 10.11 4.14 18.67
CA TYR A 311 8.79 4.46 18.14
C TYR A 311 8.64 4.19 16.63
N ALA A 312 9.69 3.69 15.98
CA ALA A 312 9.69 3.47 14.53
C ALA A 312 8.54 2.55 14.09
N SER A 313 8.27 1.48 14.86
CA SER A 313 7.17 0.56 14.57
C SER A 313 5.81 1.26 14.57
N LEU A 314 5.52 2.08 15.59
CA LEU A 314 4.28 2.84 15.65
C LEU A 314 4.15 3.81 14.46
N SER A 315 5.23 4.51 14.12
CA SER A 315 5.23 5.40 12.95
C SER A 315 5.02 4.64 11.62
N GLY A 316 5.57 3.43 11.48
CA GLY A 316 5.35 2.58 10.31
C GLY A 316 3.89 2.15 10.17
N MET A 317 3.26 1.73 11.28
CA MET A 317 1.83 1.41 11.32
C MET A 317 0.96 2.63 10.96
N MET A 318 1.29 3.81 11.48
CA MET A 318 0.57 5.05 11.17
C MET A 318 0.73 5.45 9.70
N ALA A 319 1.91 5.25 9.11
CA ALA A 319 2.13 5.48 7.68
C ALA A 319 1.29 4.52 6.82
N SER A 320 1.19 3.24 7.21
CA SER A 320 0.28 2.28 6.56
C SER A 320 -1.18 2.71 6.65
N ALA A 321 -1.64 3.20 7.81
CA ALA A 321 -2.99 3.73 7.95
C ALA A 321 -3.23 4.95 7.06
N ALA A 322 -2.24 5.84 6.93
CA ALA A 322 -2.30 7.00 6.04
C ALA A 322 -2.45 6.61 4.56
N VAL A 323 -1.85 5.48 4.12
CA VAL A 323 -2.08 4.92 2.78
C VAL A 323 -3.57 4.63 2.57
N ILE A 324 -4.18 3.88 3.50
CA ILE A 324 -5.58 3.46 3.41
C ILE A 324 -6.52 4.68 3.45
N ILE A 325 -6.24 5.66 4.32
CA ILE A 325 -7.01 6.92 4.38
C ILE A 325 -6.96 7.65 3.02
N GLY A 326 -5.78 7.79 2.42
CA GLY A 326 -5.62 8.42 1.11
C GLY A 326 -6.40 7.69 0.01
N ILE A 327 -6.37 6.35 0.01
CA ILE A 327 -7.14 5.52 -0.93
C ILE A 327 -8.65 5.75 -0.74
N ILE A 328 -9.15 5.66 0.49
CA ILE A 328 -10.58 5.83 0.78
C ILE A 328 -11.06 7.20 0.31
N ILE A 329 -10.38 8.28 0.72
CA ILE A 329 -10.77 9.64 0.33
C ILE A 329 -10.70 9.80 -1.18
N GLY A 330 -9.65 9.29 -1.83
CA GLY A 330 -9.48 9.38 -3.28
C GLY A 330 -10.61 8.69 -4.05
N VAL A 331 -10.89 7.43 -3.73
CA VAL A 331 -11.94 6.64 -4.39
C VAL A 331 -13.32 7.28 -4.22
N GLN A 332 -13.65 7.79 -3.03
CA GLN A 332 -14.93 8.47 -2.80
C GLN A 332 -15.01 9.78 -3.59
N CYS A 333 -13.93 10.56 -3.64
CA CYS A 333 -13.88 11.77 -4.44
C CYS A 333 -13.92 11.49 -5.96
N SER A 334 -13.48 10.32 -6.42
CA SER A 334 -13.64 9.94 -7.83
C SER A 334 -15.10 10.01 -8.28
N MET A 335 -16.06 9.61 -7.43
CA MET A 335 -17.49 9.68 -7.76
C MET A 335 -17.94 11.13 -7.95
N LEU A 336 -17.44 12.06 -7.13
CA LEU A 336 -17.73 13.49 -7.27
C LEU A 336 -17.20 14.04 -8.60
N PHE A 337 -15.97 13.68 -8.98
CA PHE A 337 -15.40 14.13 -10.25
C PHE A 337 -16.11 13.55 -11.47
N GLN A 338 -16.56 12.30 -11.40
CA GLN A 338 -17.41 11.71 -12.45
C GLN A 338 -18.73 12.48 -12.57
N ALA A 339 -19.36 12.84 -11.45
CA ALA A 339 -20.58 13.64 -11.44
C ALA A 339 -20.37 15.08 -11.97
N LEU A 340 -19.18 15.67 -11.80
CA LEU A 340 -18.86 17.01 -12.31
C LEU A 340 -18.67 17.07 -13.83
N ILE A 341 -18.18 15.98 -14.44
CA ILE A 341 -18.04 15.87 -15.90
C ILE A 341 -19.34 15.39 -16.55
N SER A 342 -20.19 14.70 -15.77
CA SER A 342 -21.49 14.22 -16.25
C SER A 342 -22.49 15.37 -16.45
#